data_AF-A0AA96YBK3-F1
#
_entry.id   AF-A0AA96YBK3-F1
#
_cell.length_a   1.000
_cell.length_b   1.000
_cell.length_c   1.000
_cell.angle_alpha   90.00
_cell.angle_beta   90.00
_cell.angle_gamma   90.00
#
_symmetry.space_group_name_H-M   'P 1'
#
loop_
_entity.id
_entity.type
_entity.pdbx_description
1 polymer ?
#
loop_
_entity_poly.entity_id
_entity_poly.type
_entity_poly.pdbx_seq_one_letter_code
_entity_poly.pdbx_strand_id
1 'polypeptide(L)'
;MTLKQSLTEYTEPEFLALVSDLYADRTGLKGAELEKHRIDIVLLFEKLTEHPDGSDVIYYPPDGADVSPQGVVNRIKEWRAANGKPGFKAA
;
A
#
# COMPACT_ATOMS: atom_id res chain seq x y z
N MET A 1 -14.71 0.72 4.49
CA MET A 1 -13.82 1.90 4.50
C MET A 1 -14.10 2.71 3.24
N THR A 2 -14.13 4.04 3.32
CA THR A 2 -14.24 4.88 2.12
C THR A 2 -12.87 4.94 1.46
N LEU A 3 -12.75 4.41 0.24
CA LEU A 3 -11.48 4.41 -0.51
C LEU A 3 -11.21 5.81 -1.07
N LYS A 4 -10.16 6.45 -0.56
CA LYS A 4 -9.68 7.75 -1.05
C LYS A 4 -8.88 7.55 -2.34
N GLN A 5 -8.84 8.58 -3.18
CA GLN A 5 -8.34 8.47 -4.55
C GLN A 5 -6.93 9.02 -4.73
N SER A 6 -6.39 9.71 -3.72
CA SER A 6 -5.00 10.19 -3.66
C SER A 6 -4.30 9.76 -2.38
N LEU A 7 -3.00 9.45 -2.47
CA LEU A 7 -2.16 9.14 -1.32
C LEU A 7 -2.13 10.28 -0.29
N THR A 8 -2.25 11.52 -0.76
CA THR A 8 -2.23 12.74 0.08
C THR A 8 -3.46 12.86 0.98
N GLU A 9 -4.49 12.04 0.79
CA GLU A 9 -5.68 11.97 1.64
C GLU A 9 -5.53 10.92 2.74
N TYR A 10 -4.55 10.01 2.62
CA TYR A 10 -4.24 8.99 3.62
C TYR A 10 -3.22 9.52 4.62
N THR A 11 -3.50 9.32 5.90
CA THR A 11 -2.46 9.27 6.92
C THR A 11 -1.66 7.98 6.77
N GLU A 12 -0.43 7.96 7.26
CA GLU A 12 0.42 6.76 7.22
C GLU A 12 -0.24 5.54 7.90
N PRO A 13 -0.89 5.65 9.08
CA PRO A 13 -1.58 4.50 9.69
C PRO A 13 -2.77 3.97 8.87
N GLU A 14 -3.52 4.84 8.17
CA GLU A 14 -4.61 4.39 7.30
C GLU A 14 -4.08 3.60 6.10
N PHE A 15 -2.99 4.09 5.49
CA PHE A 15 -2.37 3.39 4.36
C PHE A 15 -1.67 2.10 4.82
N LEU A 16 -1.04 2.09 5.99
CA LEU A 16 -0.48 0.88 6.59
C LEU A 16 -1.56 -0.17 6.86
N ALA A 17 -2.74 0.25 7.34
CA ALA A 17 -3.85 -0.67 7.55
C ALA A 17 -4.28 -1.32 6.23
N LEU A 18 -4.39 -0.53 5.15
CA LEU A 18 -4.69 -1.01 3.80
C LEU A 18 -3.66 -2.04 3.30
N VAL A 19 -2.36 -1.75 3.44
CA VAL A 19 -1.29 -2.69 3.04
C VAL A 19 -1.33 -3.95 3.90
N SER A 20 -1.61 -3.84 5.19
CA SER A 20 -1.64 -4.98 6.11
C SER A 20 -2.72 -6.01 5.76
N ASP A 21 -3.82 -5.60 5.13
CA ASP A 21 -4.91 -6.48 4.70
C ASP A 21 -4.47 -7.47 3.60
N LEU A 22 -3.36 -7.18 2.89
CA LEU A 22 -2.72 -8.11 1.96
C LEU A 22 -1.95 -9.23 2.67
N TYR A 23 -1.46 -8.97 3.88
CA TYR A 23 -0.61 -9.90 4.65
C TYR A 23 -1.43 -10.78 5.59
N ALA A 24 -2.50 -10.24 6.17
CA ALA A 24 -3.39 -10.96 7.06
C ALA A 24 -4.85 -10.55 6.77
N ASP A 25 -5.76 -11.51 6.79
CA ASP A 25 -7.18 -11.17 6.71
C ASP A 25 -7.62 -10.47 8.02
N ARG A 26 -7.96 -9.19 7.89
CA ARG A 26 -8.50 -8.35 8.97
C ARG A 26 -9.95 -7.95 8.71
N THR A 27 -10.53 -8.47 7.64
CA THR A 27 -11.86 -8.12 7.12
C THR A 27 -12.91 -9.18 7.43
N GLY A 28 -12.49 -10.42 7.67
CA GLY A 28 -13.37 -11.57 7.86
C GLY A 28 -13.97 -12.11 6.56
N LEU A 29 -13.51 -11.62 5.41
CA LEU A 29 -13.91 -12.10 4.09
C LEU A 29 -13.30 -13.48 3.81
N LYS A 30 -13.94 -14.27 2.94
CA LYS A 30 -13.49 -15.63 2.60
C LYS A 30 -13.68 -15.92 1.13
N GLY A 31 -12.91 -16.89 0.62
CA GLY A 31 -13.02 -17.35 -0.76
C GLY A 31 -12.86 -16.22 -1.78
N ALA A 32 -13.72 -16.20 -2.78
CA ALA A 32 -13.69 -15.21 -3.86
C ALA A 32 -13.81 -13.75 -3.38
N GLU A 33 -14.53 -13.49 -2.29
CA GLU A 33 -14.66 -12.14 -1.75
C GLU A 33 -13.33 -11.63 -1.15
N LEU A 34 -12.59 -12.51 -0.47
CA LEU A 34 -11.26 -12.17 0.05
C LEU A 34 -10.26 -11.95 -1.09
N GLU A 35 -10.31 -12.80 -2.11
CA GLU A 35 -9.46 -12.68 -3.29
C GLU A 35 -9.71 -11.37 -4.02
N LYS A 36 -10.98 -11.06 -4.31
CA LYS A 36 -11.38 -9.80 -4.93
C LYS A 36 -10.94 -8.60 -4.10
N HIS A 37 -11.14 -8.64 -2.79
CA HIS A 37 -10.71 -7.57 -1.89
C HIS A 37 -9.21 -7.32 -1.96
N ARG A 38 -8.39 -8.38 -1.98
CA ARG A 38 -6.93 -8.27 -2.13
C ARG A 38 -6.53 -7.70 -3.49
N ILE A 39 -7.18 -8.13 -4.57
CA ILE A 39 -6.96 -7.57 -5.92
C ILE A 39 -7.28 -6.07 -5.92
N ASP A 40 -8.43 -5.67 -5.36
CA ASP A 40 -8.83 -4.27 -5.28
C ASP A 40 -7.82 -3.41 -4.50
N ILE A 41 -7.25 -3.96 -3.42
CA ILE A 41 -6.19 -3.28 -2.67
C ILE A 41 -4.92 -3.12 -3.51
N VAL A 42 -4.50 -4.15 -4.25
CA VAL A 42 -3.30 -4.08 -5.10
C VAL A 42 -3.46 -3.02 -6.18
N LEU A 43 -4.61 -3.01 -6.88
CA LEU A 43 -4.89 -2.00 -7.91
C LEU A 43 -4.95 -0.59 -7.33
N LEU A 44 -5.53 -0.43 -6.13
CA LEU A 44 -5.55 0.83 -5.44
C LEU A 44 -4.13 1.26 -5.01
N PHE A 45 -3.30 0.34 -4.52
CA PHE A 45 -1.91 0.60 -4.15
C PHE A 45 -1.12 1.14 -5.34
N GLU A 46 -1.19 0.50 -6.51
CA GLU A 46 -0.51 0.97 -7.72
C GLU A 46 -0.96 2.39 -8.10
N LYS A 47 -2.28 2.62 -8.10
CA LYS A 47 -2.85 3.93 -8.38
C LYS A 47 -2.39 5.02 -7.40
N LEU A 48 -2.43 4.74 -6.10
CA LEU A 48 -2.11 5.73 -5.07
C LEU A 48 -0.61 6.04 -5.01
N THR A 49 0.22 5.01 -5.12
CA THR A 49 1.66 5.16 -4.96
C THR A 49 2.33 5.79 -6.17
N GLU A 50 1.76 5.57 -7.37
CA GLU A 50 2.33 5.99 -8.66
C GLU A 50 3.74 5.43 -8.89
N HIS A 51 4.12 4.38 -8.14
CA HIS A 51 5.44 3.77 -8.23
C HIS A 51 5.56 3.00 -9.56
N PRO A 52 6.64 3.17 -10.34
CA PRO A 52 6.78 2.52 -11.64
C PRO A 52 6.75 0.99 -11.55
N ASP A 53 7.30 0.43 -10.47
CA ASP A 53 7.29 -1.02 -10.21
C ASP A 53 5.91 -1.54 -9.76
N GLY A 54 4.91 -0.66 -9.58
CA GLY A 54 3.55 -1.06 -9.21
C GLY A 54 3.50 -2.00 -8.01
N SER A 55 2.82 -3.13 -8.17
CA SER A 55 2.71 -4.17 -7.14
C SER A 55 3.99 -4.96 -6.87
N ASP A 56 5.02 -4.85 -7.70
CA ASP A 56 6.31 -5.50 -7.45
C ASP A 56 6.99 -4.92 -6.20
N VAL A 57 6.65 -3.68 -5.81
CA VAL A 57 7.06 -3.12 -4.51
C VAL A 57 6.58 -4.03 -3.36
N ILE A 58 5.47 -4.74 -3.51
CA ILE A 58 4.95 -5.64 -2.47
C ILE A 58 5.57 -7.03 -2.62
N TYR A 59 5.59 -7.58 -3.84
CA TYR A 59 5.87 -8.99 -4.09
C TYR A 59 7.35 -9.31 -4.35
N TYR A 60 8.13 -8.35 -4.84
CA TYR A 60 9.53 -8.52 -5.22
C TYR A 60 10.40 -7.43 -4.59
N PRO A 61 10.46 -7.38 -3.24
CA PRO A 61 11.30 -6.40 -2.56
C PRO A 61 12.78 -6.64 -2.83
N PRO A 62 13.64 -5.60 -2.82
CA PRO A 62 15.09 -5.75 -2.96
C PRO A 62 15.68 -6.65 -1.88
N ASP A 63 16.82 -7.29 -2.19
CA ASP A 63 17.54 -8.13 -1.22
C ASP A 63 17.84 -7.38 0.08
N GLY A 64 17.48 -7.98 1.21
CA GLY A 64 17.66 -7.40 2.55
C GLY A 64 16.66 -6.31 2.93
N ALA A 65 15.67 -6.01 2.08
CA ALA A 65 14.60 -5.08 2.43
C ALA A 65 13.67 -5.64 3.53
N ASP A 66 13.08 -4.73 4.31
CA ASP A 66 12.00 -5.07 5.23
C ASP A 66 10.75 -5.50 4.44
N VAL A 67 10.40 -6.78 4.57
CA VAL A 67 9.25 -7.42 3.90
C VAL A 67 7.94 -7.29 4.69
N SER A 68 7.93 -6.52 5.79
CA SER A 68 6.70 -6.22 6.53
C SER A 68 5.82 -5.20 5.79
N PRO A 69 4.52 -5.09 6.16
CA PRO A 69 3.67 -4.00 5.68
C PRO A 69 4.30 -2.63 5.91
N GLN A 70 4.97 -2.40 7.06
CA GLN A 70 5.65 -1.14 7.34
C GLN A 70 6.85 -0.93 6.41
N GLY A 71 7.59 -1.99 6.09
CA GLY A 71 8.68 -1.94 5.12
C GLY A 71 8.23 -1.52 3.72
N VAL A 72 7.05 -1.97 3.27
CA VAL A 72 6.41 -1.48 2.03
C VAL A 72 6.08 0.02 2.14
N VAL A 73 5.43 0.44 3.23
CA VAL A 73 5.05 1.85 3.44
C VAL A 73 6.27 2.77 3.45
N ASN A 74 7.35 2.36 4.10
CA ASN A 74 8.60 3.11 4.15
C ASN A 74 9.21 3.29 2.75
N ARG A 75 9.27 2.23 1.94
CA ARG A 75 9.78 2.30 0.56
C ARG A 75 8.96 3.26 -0.30
N ILE A 76 7.64 3.28 -0.16
CA ILE A 76 6.78 4.26 -0.85
C ILE A 76 7.09 5.69 -0.39
N LYS A 77 7.27 5.92 0.92
CA LYS A 77 7.62 7.25 1.45
C LYS A 77 8.95 7.74 0.88
N GLU A 78 9.97 6.89 0.94
CA GLU A 78 11.32 7.17 0.44
C GLU A 78 11.31 7.48 -1.05
N TRP A 79 10.66 6.62 -1.86
CA TRP A 79 10.57 6.82 -3.30
C TRP A 79 9.83 8.12 -3.66
N ARG A 80 8.68 8.39 -3.03
CA ARG A 80 7.93 9.63 -3.33
C ARG A 80 8.71 10.88 -2.94
N ALA A 81 9.38 10.87 -1.78
CA ALA A 81 10.24 11.97 -1.36
C ALA A 81 11.39 12.19 -2.35
N ALA A 82 12.06 11.13 -2.80
CA ALA A 82 13.14 11.20 -3.78
C ALA A 82 12.68 11.72 -5.16
N ASN A 83 11.40 11.53 -5.51
CA ASN A 83 10.82 11.96 -6.78
C ASN A 83 10.01 13.27 -6.69
N GLY A 84 10.11 14.01 -5.57
CA GLY A 84 9.42 15.29 -5.39
C GLY A 84 7.89 15.17 -5.38
N LYS A 85 7.35 13.98 -5.09
CA LYS A 85 5.90 13.73 -4.99
C LYS A 85 5.42 14.01 -3.56
N PRO A 86 4.20 14.56 -3.40
CA PRO A 86 3.63 14.77 -2.08
C PRO A 86 3.42 13.43 -1.35
N GLY A 87 3.75 13.41 -0.06
CA GLY A 87 3.60 12.24 0.81
C GLY A 87 2.21 12.13 1.42
N PHE A 88 2.13 11.40 2.54
CA PHE A 88 0.91 11.22 3.31
C PHE A 88 0.37 12.52 3.89
N LYS A 89 -0.94 12.52 4.17
CA LYS A 89 -1.61 13.53 4.98
C LYS A 89 -0.92 13.62 6.36
N ALA A 90 -0.59 14.84 6.78
CA ALA A 90 -0.19 15.08 8.16
C ALA A 90 -1.34 14.68 9.11
N ALA A 91 -0.99 14.03 10.21
CA ALA A 91 -1.94 13.65 11.26
C ALA A 91 -2.51 14.88 11.96
#